data_AF-A0A1F8EJD4-F1
#
_entry.id   AF-A0A1F8EJD4-F1
#
_cell.length_a   1.000
_cell.length_b   1.000
_cell.length_c   1.000
_cell.angle_alpha   90.00
_cell.angle_beta   90.00
_cell.angle_gamma   90.00
#
_symmetry.space_group_name_H-M   'P 1'
#
loop_
_entity.id
_entity.type
_entity.pdbx_description
1 polymer ?
#
loop_
_entity_poly.entity_id
_entity_poly.type
_entity_poly.pdbx_seq_one_letter_code
_entity_poly.pdbx_strand_id
1 'polypeptide(L)'
;MERLENQQLGVLNHKIINHHYAVDIRWKDGKESQHNFPENGFGVFDLKTQDKLGFISGQEALDILKEYSPFVNKEDFSWLDYVNIKSTADTKTRKRSK
;
A
#
# COMPACT_ATOMS: atom_id res chain seq x y z
N MET A 1 -12.15 27.08 3.55
CA MET A 1 -12.18 25.61 3.62
C MET A 1 -13.11 25.16 2.50
N GLU A 2 -12.57 24.92 1.30
CA GLU A 2 -13.37 24.38 0.19
C GLU A 2 -13.84 22.97 0.55
N ARG A 3 -15.13 22.74 0.34
CA ARG A 3 -15.81 21.49 0.68
C ARG A 3 -15.44 20.44 -0.35
N LEU A 4 -14.54 19.52 0.02
CA LEU A 4 -14.32 18.24 -0.68
C LEU A 4 -15.56 17.31 -0.63
N GLU A 5 -16.70 17.78 -0.08
CA GLU A 5 -17.87 16.98 0.32
C GLU A 5 -18.54 16.16 -0.80
N ASN A 6 -18.19 16.35 -2.08
CA ASN A 6 -18.76 15.61 -3.21
C ASN A 6 -17.73 14.89 -4.11
N GLN A 7 -16.44 14.89 -3.75
CA GLN A 7 -15.44 14.21 -4.56
C GLN A 7 -15.21 12.79 -4.06
N GLN A 8 -15.30 11.80 -4.96
CA GLN A 8 -14.90 10.43 -4.67
C GLN A 8 -13.41 10.41 -4.31
N LEU A 9 -13.08 10.02 -3.08
CA LEU A 9 -11.72 9.80 -2.64
C LEU A 9 -11.33 8.33 -2.84
N GLY A 10 -10.03 8.08 -2.90
CA GLY A 10 -9.45 6.75 -3.06
C GLY A 10 -9.16 6.37 -4.50
N VAL A 11 -9.14 5.06 -4.77
CA VAL A 11 -8.99 4.53 -6.13
C VAL A 11 -10.20 4.92 -6.98
N LEU A 12 -9.96 5.70 -8.02
CA LEU A 12 -10.97 6.13 -8.99
C LEU A 12 -11.15 5.08 -10.09
N ASN A 13 -10.03 4.53 -10.56
CA ASN A 13 -10.01 3.53 -11.62
C ASN A 13 -8.70 2.71 -11.55
N HIS A 14 -8.70 1.52 -12.15
CA HIS A 14 -7.49 0.76 -12.39
C HIS A 14 -7.58 -0.03 -13.70
N LYS A 15 -6.43 -0.29 -14.31
CA LYS A 15 -6.28 -1.18 -15.47
C LYS A 15 -4.94 -1.88 -15.44
N ILE A 16 -4.83 -3.00 -16.12
CA ILE A 16 -3.57 -3.72 -16.29
C ILE A 16 -3.02 -3.40 -17.69
N ILE A 17 -1.80 -2.88 -17.75
CA ILE A 17 -1.08 -2.58 -19.00
C ILE A 17 0.33 -3.18 -18.87
N ASN A 18 0.74 -4.02 -19.83
CA ASN A 18 2.08 -4.61 -19.87
C ASN A 18 2.51 -5.24 -18.53
N HIS A 19 1.65 -6.10 -17.95
CA HIS A 19 1.89 -6.76 -16.65
C HIS A 19 2.07 -5.79 -15.46
N HIS A 20 1.53 -4.58 -15.54
CA HIS A 20 1.51 -3.61 -14.45
C HIS A 20 0.09 -3.11 -14.22
N TYR A 21 -0.29 -2.98 -12.96
CA TYR A 21 -1.43 -2.15 -12.59
C TYR A 21 -1.07 -0.69 -12.83
N ALA A 22 -1.99 0.04 -13.46
CA ALA A 22 -2.04 1.49 -13.48
C ALA A 22 -3.30 1.91 -12.72
N VAL A 23 -3.13 2.56 -11.57
CA VAL A 23 -4.20 2.90 -10.62
C VAL A 23 -4.28 4.41 -10.48
N ASP A 24 -5.43 4.98 -10.85
CA ASP A 24 -5.71 6.41 -10.70
C ASP A 24 -6.33 6.64 -9.31
N ILE A 25 -5.74 7.53 -8.52
CA ILE A 25 -6.06 7.72 -7.10
C ILE A 25 -6.34 9.21 -6.85
N ARG A 26 -7.39 9.51 -6.09
CA ARG A 26 -7.60 10.82 -5.44
C ARG A 26 -7.33 10.69 -3.94
N TRP A 27 -6.29 11.37 -3.47
CA TRP A 27 -5.85 11.31 -2.07
C TRP A 27 -6.74 12.15 -1.15
N LYS A 28 -6.51 12.03 0.17
CA LYS A 28 -7.27 12.77 1.20
C LYS A 28 -7.32 14.28 0.98
N ASP A 29 -6.24 14.88 0.47
CA ASP A 29 -6.16 16.31 0.18
C ASP A 29 -6.85 16.72 -1.13
N GLY A 30 -7.48 15.77 -1.83
CA GLY A 30 -8.13 15.97 -3.12
C GLY A 30 -7.18 15.95 -4.31
N LYS A 31 -5.86 15.84 -4.11
CA LYS A 31 -4.91 15.71 -5.22
C LYS A 31 -5.06 14.36 -5.89
N GLU A 32 -4.82 14.34 -7.20
CA GLU A 32 -4.85 13.12 -8.00
C GLU A 32 -3.44 12.68 -8.40
N SER A 33 -3.24 11.37 -8.47
CA SER A 33 -2.02 10.81 -9.06
C SER A 33 -2.25 9.40 -9.57
N GLN A 34 -1.38 8.94 -10.46
CA GLN A 34 -1.32 7.55 -10.89
C GLN A 34 -0.23 6.78 -10.16
N HIS A 35 -0.56 5.58 -9.68
CA HIS A 35 0.39 4.60 -9.17
C HIS A 35 0.54 3.44 -10.14
N ASN A 36 1.78 3.03 -10.39
CA ASN A 36 2.10 1.91 -11.26
C ASN A 36 2.91 0.86 -10.49
N PHE A 37 2.50 -0.40 -10.55
CA PHE A 37 3.21 -1.50 -9.90
C PHE A 37 3.00 -2.84 -10.63
N PRO A 38 3.96 -3.79 -10.55
CA PRO A 38 3.86 -5.05 -11.25
C PRO A 38 2.65 -5.87 -10.83
N GLU A 39 1.99 -6.51 -11.80
CA GLU A 39 0.86 -7.42 -11.59
C GLU A 39 1.24 -8.60 -10.69
N ASN A 40 2.44 -9.13 -10.92
CA ASN A 40 2.99 -10.23 -10.13
C ASN A 40 3.47 -9.80 -8.73
N GLY A 41 3.43 -8.51 -8.40
CA GLY A 41 3.88 -7.98 -7.12
C GLY A 41 5.33 -7.50 -7.11
N PHE A 42 5.73 -7.00 -5.95
CA PHE A 42 7.05 -6.40 -5.72
C PHE A 42 7.54 -6.65 -4.29
N GLY A 43 8.87 -6.71 -4.15
CA GLY A 43 9.50 -6.73 -2.84
C GLY A 43 9.50 -5.34 -2.22
N VAL A 44 9.29 -5.27 -0.91
CA VAL A 44 9.49 -4.04 -0.13
C VAL A 44 10.74 -4.22 0.69
N PHE A 45 11.60 -3.19 0.67
CA PHE A 45 12.95 -3.25 1.23
C PHE A 45 13.17 -2.11 2.21
N ASP A 46 13.96 -2.36 3.25
CA ASP A 46 14.50 -1.31 4.11
C ASP A 46 15.54 -0.51 3.31
N LEU A 47 15.37 0.81 3.19
CA LEU A 47 16.28 1.64 2.39
C LEU A 47 17.66 1.82 3.04
N LYS A 48 17.79 1.62 4.36
CA LYS A 48 19.06 1.73 5.09
C LYS A 48 19.84 0.44 5.06
N THR A 49 19.20 -0.70 5.31
CA THR A 49 19.88 -2.00 5.38
C THR A 49 19.85 -2.78 4.06
N GLN A 50 18.99 -2.39 3.13
CA GLN A 50 18.69 -3.12 1.88
C GLN A 50 18.07 -4.51 2.09
N ASP A 51 17.63 -4.81 3.32
CA ASP A 51 16.98 -6.08 3.60
C ASP A 51 15.57 -6.11 3.02
N LYS A 52 15.19 -7.28 2.47
CA LYS A 52 13.81 -7.52 2.03
C LYS A 52 12.93 -7.69 3.27
N LEU A 53 12.05 -6.74 3.49
CA LEU A 53 11.09 -6.75 4.60
C LEU A 53 9.84 -7.56 4.29
N GLY A 54 9.46 -7.63 3.01
CA GLY A 54 8.30 -8.41 2.60
C GLY A 54 8.07 -8.41 1.10
N PHE A 55 6.89 -8.91 0.73
CA PHE A 55 6.42 -8.96 -0.65
C PHE A 55 4.95 -8.60 -0.67
N ILE A 56 4.55 -7.74 -1.60
CA ILE A 56 3.16 -7.34 -1.83
C ILE A 56 2.81 -7.78 -3.25
N SER A 57 1.79 -8.64 -3.40
CA SER A 57 1.25 -8.98 -4.72
C SER A 57 0.55 -7.78 -5.37
N GLY A 58 0.40 -7.77 -6.70
CA GLY A 58 -0.28 -6.67 -7.37
C GLY A 58 -1.73 -6.49 -6.90
N GLN A 59 -2.44 -7.59 -6.62
CA GLN A 59 -3.79 -7.53 -6.06
C GLN A 59 -3.81 -6.94 -4.64
N GLU A 60 -2.91 -7.38 -3.75
CA GLU A 60 -2.79 -6.81 -2.41
C GLU A 60 -2.46 -5.31 -2.46
N ALA A 61 -1.57 -4.88 -3.36
CA ALA A 61 -1.24 -3.48 -3.55
C ALA A 61 -2.46 -2.65 -3.97
N LEU A 62 -3.29 -3.16 -4.88
CA LEU A 62 -4.53 -2.50 -5.28
C LEU A 62 -5.52 -2.40 -4.11
N ASP A 63 -5.67 -3.45 -3.29
CA ASP A 63 -6.61 -3.46 -2.18
C ASP A 63 -6.16 -2.54 -1.03
N ILE A 64 -4.85 -2.48 -0.74
CA ILE A 64 -4.25 -1.48 0.15
C ILE A 64 -4.61 -0.07 -0.33
N LEU A 65 -4.44 0.22 -1.62
CA LEU A 65 -4.76 1.55 -2.14
C LEU A 65 -6.27 1.86 -2.02
N LYS A 66 -7.17 0.91 -2.29
CA LYS A 66 -8.62 1.12 -2.11
C LYS A 66 -8.97 1.43 -0.66
N GLU A 67 -8.35 0.76 0.29
CA GLU A 67 -8.64 0.89 1.71
C GLU A 67 -8.05 2.16 2.32
N TYR A 68 -6.80 2.51 1.99
CA TYR A 68 -6.05 3.53 2.74
C TYR A 68 -5.92 4.88 2.03
N SER A 69 -5.91 4.93 0.70
CA SER A 69 -5.70 6.20 -0.02
C SER A 69 -6.73 7.32 0.25
N PRO A 70 -8.02 7.04 0.61
CA PRO A 70 -8.94 8.09 1.05
C PRO A 70 -8.53 8.80 2.35
N PHE A 71 -7.67 8.18 3.16
CA PHE A 71 -7.37 8.59 4.54
C PHE A 71 -5.96 9.17 4.72
N VAL A 72 -5.12 9.10 3.68
CA VAL A 72 -3.73 9.56 3.71
C VAL A 72 -3.43 10.49 2.52
N ASN A 73 -2.42 11.34 2.66
CA ASN A 73 -1.88 12.09 1.53
C ASN A 73 -0.85 11.24 0.79
N LYS A 74 -0.58 11.60 -0.47
CA LYS A 74 0.42 10.90 -1.29
C LYS A 74 1.80 10.90 -0.65
N GLU A 75 2.20 12.03 -0.08
CA GLU A 75 3.53 12.23 0.51
C GLU A 75 3.73 11.42 1.80
N ASP A 76 2.64 11.05 2.46
CA ASP A 76 2.62 10.28 3.71
C ASP A 76 2.47 8.76 3.46
N PHE A 77 2.13 8.36 2.23
CA PHE A 77 1.90 6.94 1.90
C PHE A 77 3.23 6.20 1.71
N SER A 78 3.38 5.06 2.41
CA SER A 78 4.53 4.17 2.26
C SER A 78 4.11 2.71 2.18
N TRP A 79 4.64 1.96 1.20
CA TRP A 79 4.44 0.51 1.14
C TRP A 79 4.99 -0.23 2.37
N LEU A 80 5.96 0.37 3.07
CA LEU A 80 6.56 -0.18 4.29
C LEU A 80 5.54 -0.40 5.41
N ASP A 81 4.51 0.43 5.49
CA ASP A 81 3.50 0.35 6.53
C ASP A 81 2.62 -0.90 6.39
N TYR A 82 2.65 -1.54 5.22
CA TYR A 82 1.81 -2.69 4.87
C TYR A 82 2.59 -4.01 4.78
N VAL A 83 3.92 -3.98 4.68
CA VAL A 83 4.78 -5.16 4.86
C VAL A 83 5.16 -5.33 6.33
N ASN A 84 4.19 -5.73 7.16
CA ASN A 84 4.43 -6.45 8.43
C ASN A 84 3.18 -6.68 9.30
N ILE A 85 1.96 -6.58 8.74
CA ILE A 85 0.71 -6.94 9.46
C ILE A 85 0.68 -8.44 9.89
N LYS A 86 1.67 -9.26 9.49
CA LYS A 86 1.80 -10.67 9.90
C LYS A 86 3.05 -11.06 10.71
N SER A 87 3.99 -10.16 11.00
CA SER A 87 5.27 -10.56 11.65
C SER A 87 5.25 -10.52 13.20
N THR A 88 4.12 -10.16 13.82
CA THR A 88 3.99 -10.12 15.29
C THR A 88 3.21 -11.30 15.90
N ALA A 89 2.76 -12.27 15.11
CA ALA A 89 2.09 -13.47 15.64
C ALA A 89 3.05 -14.63 16.00
N ASP A 90 4.29 -14.65 15.49
CA ASP A 90 5.19 -15.81 15.62
C ASP A 90 6.28 -15.72 16.71
N THR A 91 6.27 -14.71 17.58
CA THR A 91 7.31 -14.55 18.63
C THR A 91 6.84 -14.74 20.06
N LYS A 92 5.77 -15.49 20.34
CA LYS A 92 5.35 -15.72 21.74
C LYS A 92 4.70 -17.06 22.11
N THR A 93 5.16 -18.20 21.58
CA THR A 93 4.99 -19.52 22.24
C THR A 93 6.14 -20.45 21.81
N ARG A 94 7.17 -20.74 22.62
CA ARG A 94 7.11 -21.59 23.81
C ARG A 94 8.25 -21.27 24.78
N LYS A 95 7.85 -21.17 26.03
CA LYS A 95 8.63 -20.98 27.25
C LYS A 95 9.80 -21.96 27.37
N ARG A 96 10.94 -21.42 27.79
CA ARG A 96 11.88 -22.09 28.70
C ARG A 96 11.11 -22.71 29.87
N SER A 97 11.27 -24.01 30.09
CA SER A 97 11.28 -24.65 31.41
C SER A 97 11.82 -26.08 31.28
N LYS A 98 13.10 -26.28 31.60
CA LYS A 98 13.59 -27.45 32.33
C LYS A 98 14.76 -26.99 33.18
#